data_AF-A0A934B6Q0-F1
#
_entry.id   AF-A0A934B6Q0-F1
#
_cell.length_a   1.000
_cell.length_b   1.000
_cell.length_c   1.000
_cell.angle_alpha   90.00
_cell.angle_beta   90.00
_cell.angle_gamma   90.00
#
_symmetry.space_group_name_H-M   'P 1'
#
loop_
_entity.id
_entity.type
_entity.pdbx_description
1 polymer ?
#
loop_
_entity_poly.entity_id
_entity_poly.type
_entity_poly.pdbx_seq_one_letter_code
_entity_poly.pdbx_strand_id
1 'polypeptide(L)'
;METQENRERKDFKELSTKELNKIYFRSESIKSIAAIIVIAIVGLAIQAGIINNFGGKDVVIKSLKNPKNISLNLLNILTFIGFVTRTKWGRIVGFIACTIWVTMPIFLLKFSISILVGIWGLYVLIPSGNLFGPDRLLAKDLKLEFKWRKKYKIV
;
A
#
# COMPACT_ATOMS: atom_id res chain seq x y z
N MET A 1 35.55 -6.77 3.54
CA MET A 1 34.29 -6.33 2.91
C MET A 1 33.41 -7.55 2.74
N GLU A 2 32.32 -7.69 3.48
CA GLU A 2 31.29 -8.69 3.15
C GLU A 2 30.64 -8.29 1.83
N THR A 3 30.63 -9.19 0.85
CA THR A 3 29.87 -9.01 -0.39
C THR A 3 28.38 -8.89 -0.08
N GLN A 4 27.65 -8.01 -0.80
CA GLN A 4 26.20 -7.81 -0.62
C GLN A 4 25.42 -9.15 -0.59
N GLU A 5 25.81 -10.11 -1.44
CA GLU A 5 25.24 -11.46 -1.50
C GLU A 5 25.38 -12.26 -0.18
N ASN A 6 26.40 -11.98 0.62
CA ASN A 6 26.64 -12.67 1.90
C ASN A 6 25.84 -12.04 3.05
N ARG A 7 25.58 -10.72 3.00
CA ARG A 7 24.66 -10.03 3.93
C ARG A 7 23.20 -10.38 3.62
N GLU A 8 22.81 -10.37 2.35
CA GLU A 8 21.47 -10.75 1.90
C GLU A 8 21.05 -12.10 2.49
N ARG A 9 21.94 -13.10 2.53
CA ARG A 9 21.61 -14.41 3.10
C ARG A 9 21.55 -14.44 4.63
N LYS A 10 22.27 -13.56 5.34
CA LYS A 10 22.27 -13.56 6.82
C LYS A 10 20.90 -13.17 7.37
N ASP A 11 20.27 -12.15 6.80
CA ASP A 11 18.97 -11.66 7.27
C ASP A 11 17.83 -12.66 7.06
N PHE A 12 17.99 -13.63 6.14
CA PHE A 12 17.01 -14.68 5.88
C PHE A 12 17.40 -16.06 6.42
N LYS A 13 18.61 -16.25 6.98
CA LYS A 13 19.08 -17.55 7.48
C LYS A 13 18.21 -18.12 8.59
N GLU A 14 17.68 -17.25 9.43
CA GLU A 14 16.83 -17.62 10.57
C GLU A 14 15.35 -17.83 10.18
N LEU A 15 14.96 -17.36 9.00
CA LEU A 15 13.58 -17.48 8.52
C LEU A 15 13.35 -18.83 7.85
N SER A 16 12.33 -19.56 8.31
CA SER A 16 11.86 -20.75 7.59
C SER A 16 11.32 -20.36 6.20
N THR A 17 11.33 -21.29 5.25
CA THR A 17 10.82 -21.01 3.90
C THR A 17 9.33 -20.64 3.92
N LYS A 18 8.55 -21.21 4.85
CA LYS A 18 7.15 -20.82 5.07
C LYS A 18 7.02 -19.34 5.48
N GLU A 19 7.86 -18.87 6.39
CA GLU A 19 7.85 -17.48 6.84
C GLU A 19 8.34 -16.53 5.76
N LEU A 20 9.39 -16.90 5.03
CA LEU A 20 9.88 -16.14 3.88
C LEU A 20 8.76 -15.95 2.84
N ASN A 21 8.06 -17.03 2.48
CA ASN A 21 6.95 -16.95 1.54
C ASN A 21 5.85 -16.00 2.05
N LYS A 22 5.51 -16.11 3.34
CA LYS A 22 4.50 -15.25 3.98
C LYS A 22 4.90 -13.77 3.90
N ILE A 23 6.16 -13.45 4.20
CA ILE A 23 6.70 -12.08 4.16
C ILE A 23 6.75 -11.57 2.70
N TYR A 24 7.19 -12.40 1.76
CA TYR A 24 7.22 -12.09 0.33
C TYR A 24 5.83 -11.72 -0.20
N PHE A 25 4.81 -12.56 0.02
CA PHE A 25 3.45 -12.29 -0.43
C PHE A 25 2.83 -11.06 0.24
N ARG A 26 3.16 -10.78 1.50
CA ARG A 26 2.78 -9.52 2.17
C ARG A 26 3.44 -8.31 1.51
N SER A 27 4.71 -8.42 1.14
CA SER A 27 5.42 -7.35 0.45
C SER A 27 4.79 -7.02 -0.89
N GLU A 28 4.40 -8.04 -1.67
CA GLU A 28 3.67 -7.86 -2.93
C GLU A 28 2.26 -7.30 -2.68
N SER A 29 1.56 -7.76 -1.64
CA SER A 29 0.22 -7.24 -1.28
C SER A 29 0.25 -5.73 -0.97
N ILE A 30 1.28 -5.24 -0.28
CA ILE A 30 1.44 -3.80 -0.01
C ILE A 30 1.64 -3.00 -1.32
N LYS A 31 2.36 -3.55 -2.30
CA LYS A 31 2.50 -2.91 -3.62
C LYS A 31 1.16 -2.86 -4.35
N SER A 32 0.37 -3.93 -4.27
CA SER A 32 -0.96 -3.96 -4.87
C SER A 32 -1.89 -2.93 -4.23
N ILE A 33 -1.84 -2.74 -2.90
CA ILE A 33 -2.60 -1.66 -2.23
C ILE A 33 -2.14 -0.28 -2.72
N ALA A 34 -0.82 -0.06 -2.85
CA ALA A 34 -0.28 1.18 -3.40
C ALA A 34 -0.77 1.43 -4.85
N ALA A 35 -0.86 0.38 -5.67
CA ALA A 35 -1.41 0.47 -7.02
C ALA A 35 -2.91 0.84 -7.02
N ILE A 36 -3.69 0.27 -6.11
CA ILE A 36 -5.12 0.63 -5.96
C ILE A 36 -5.28 2.10 -5.57
N ILE A 37 -4.42 2.62 -4.69
CA ILE A 37 -4.43 4.06 -4.33
C ILE A 37 -4.21 4.93 -5.58
N VAL A 38 -3.24 4.57 -6.43
CA VAL A 38 -2.98 5.30 -7.68
C VAL A 38 -4.19 5.25 -8.61
N ILE A 39 -4.80 4.07 -8.79
CA ILE A 39 -6.02 3.91 -9.60
C ILE A 39 -7.15 4.78 -9.04
N ALA A 40 -7.32 4.85 -7.72
CA ALA A 40 -8.33 5.69 -7.09
C ALA A 40 -8.08 7.19 -7.34
N ILE A 41 -6.84 7.65 -7.19
CA ILE A 41 -6.46 9.05 -7.45
C ILE A 41 -6.70 9.41 -8.92
N VAL A 42 -6.28 8.54 -9.84
CA VAL A 42 -6.48 8.74 -11.29
C VAL A 42 -7.96 8.72 -11.65
N GLY A 43 -8.73 7.79 -11.09
CA GLY A 43 -10.17 7.69 -11.29
C GLY A 43 -10.91 8.96 -10.85
N LEU A 44 -10.54 9.52 -9.69
CA LEU A 44 -11.08 10.80 -9.21
C LEU A 44 -10.71 11.96 -10.14
N ALA A 45 -9.48 12.01 -10.65
CA ALA A 45 -9.04 13.03 -11.58
C ALA A 45 -9.80 12.96 -12.92
N ILE A 46 -10.02 11.76 -13.46
CA ILE A 46 -10.81 11.54 -14.68
C ILE A 46 -12.26 11.98 -14.43
N GLN A 47 -12.87 11.56 -13.32
CA GLN A 47 -14.23 11.95 -12.98
C GLN A 47 -14.38 13.47 -12.87
N ALA A 48 -13.43 14.14 -12.22
CA ALA A 48 -13.41 15.60 -12.13
C ALA A 48 -13.27 16.26 -13.52
N GLY A 49 -12.43 15.72 -14.40
CA GLY A 49 -12.26 16.19 -15.77
C GLY A 49 -13.53 16.03 -16.60
N ILE A 50 -14.22 14.88 -16.50
CA ILE A 50 -15.51 14.64 -17.16
C ILE A 50 -16.53 15.67 -16.69
N ILE A 51 -16.74 15.81 -15.37
CA ILE A 51 -17.74 16.75 -14.83
C ILE A 51 -17.44 18.20 -15.27
N ASN A 52 -16.15 18.59 -15.32
CA ASN A 52 -15.73 19.91 -15.77
C ASN A 52 -16.06 20.16 -17.26
N ASN A 53 -15.87 19.14 -18.11
CA ASN A 53 -16.18 19.24 -19.55
C ASN A 53 -17.68 19.30 -19.85
N PHE A 54 -18.53 18.71 -18.99
CA PHE A 54 -20.00 18.73 -19.14
C PHE A 54 -20.67 19.92 -18.41
N GLY A 55 -19.96 21.02 -18.19
CA GLY A 55 -20.52 22.25 -17.61
C GLY A 55 -20.72 22.21 -16.09
N GLY A 56 -20.30 21.15 -15.40
CA GLY A 56 -20.36 21.02 -13.94
C GLY A 56 -19.23 21.74 -13.19
N LYS A 57 -18.69 22.85 -13.75
CA LYS A 57 -17.55 23.59 -13.19
C LYS A 57 -17.76 23.96 -11.72
N ASP A 58 -18.94 24.45 -11.36
CA ASP A 58 -19.23 24.88 -10.00
C ASP A 58 -19.27 23.70 -9.02
N VAL A 59 -19.72 22.53 -9.46
CA VAL A 59 -19.75 21.30 -8.66
C VAL A 59 -18.32 20.79 -8.41
N VAL A 60 -17.47 20.79 -9.44
CA VAL A 60 -16.06 20.39 -9.33
C VAL A 60 -15.29 21.36 -8.44
N ILE A 61 -15.45 22.68 -8.64
CA ILE A 61 -14.79 23.70 -7.83
C ILE A 61 -15.24 23.59 -6.36
N LYS A 62 -16.53 23.40 -6.09
CA LYS A 62 -17.06 23.22 -4.73
C LYS A 62 -16.56 21.92 -4.08
N SER A 63 -16.44 20.85 -4.86
CA SER A 63 -15.88 19.57 -4.38
C SER A 63 -14.37 19.64 -4.11
N LEU A 64 -13.61 20.31 -4.98
CA LEU A 64 -12.16 20.50 -4.83
C LEU A 64 -11.82 21.47 -3.70
N LYS A 65 -12.65 22.48 -3.45
CA LYS A 65 -12.49 23.42 -2.33
C LYS A 65 -12.98 22.86 -1.00
N ASN A 66 -13.62 21.68 -0.99
CA ASN A 66 -14.06 21.05 0.24
C ASN A 66 -12.83 20.56 1.03
N PRO A 67 -12.57 21.10 2.25
CA PRO A 67 -11.40 20.73 3.04
C PRO A 67 -11.31 19.23 3.30
N LYS A 68 -12.45 18.53 3.41
CA LYS A 68 -12.49 17.08 3.63
C LYS A 68 -11.89 16.31 2.45
N ASN A 69 -12.20 16.72 1.22
CA ASN A 69 -11.69 16.07 0.01
C ASN A 69 -10.20 16.34 -0.19
N ILE A 70 -9.75 17.56 0.12
CA ILE A 70 -8.33 17.92 0.08
C ILE A 70 -7.54 17.05 1.08
N SER A 71 -8.00 16.97 2.33
CA SER A 71 -7.36 16.17 3.37
C SER A 71 -7.31 14.68 3.03
N LEU A 72 -8.38 14.11 2.46
CA LEU A 72 -8.42 12.72 2.03
C LEU A 72 -7.45 12.44 0.87
N ASN A 73 -7.37 13.33 -0.11
CA ASN A 73 -6.42 13.19 -1.21
C ASN A 73 -4.97 13.30 -0.73
N LEU A 74 -4.69 14.25 0.17
CA LEU A 74 -3.36 14.38 0.77
C LEU A 74 -3.00 13.11 1.56
N LEU A 75 -3.93 12.57 2.35
CA LEU A 75 -3.73 11.32 3.08
C LEU A 75 -3.44 10.13 2.16
N ASN A 76 -4.15 10.03 1.03
CA ASN A 76 -3.90 8.98 0.03
C ASN A 76 -2.50 9.11 -0.59
N ILE A 77 -2.08 10.34 -0.93
CA ILE A 77 -0.74 10.62 -1.45
C ILE A 77 0.34 10.25 -0.42
N LEU A 78 0.16 10.66 0.84
CA LEU A 78 1.09 10.33 1.93
C LEU A 78 1.15 8.82 2.18
N THR A 79 0.00 8.13 2.13
CA THR A 79 -0.06 6.66 2.22
C THR A 79 0.71 6.01 1.08
N PHE A 80 0.51 6.47 -0.15
CA PHE A 80 1.22 5.96 -1.32
C PHE A 80 2.74 6.14 -1.18
N ILE A 81 3.19 7.36 -0.88
CA ILE A 81 4.62 7.65 -0.65
C ILE A 81 5.15 6.77 0.49
N GLY A 82 4.40 6.62 1.58
CA GLY A 82 4.75 5.77 2.71
C GLY A 82 4.90 4.28 2.35
N PHE A 83 4.04 3.75 1.49
CA PHE A 83 4.11 2.36 1.04
C PHE A 83 5.21 2.10 0.02
N VAL A 84 5.50 3.07 -0.85
CA VAL A 84 6.62 3.00 -1.80
C VAL A 84 7.95 3.09 -1.05
N THR A 85 8.09 4.06 -0.15
CA THR A 85 9.32 4.30 0.61
C THR A 85 9.50 3.34 1.79
N ARG A 86 8.44 2.63 2.19
CA ARG A 86 8.41 1.65 3.30
C ARG A 86 8.94 2.24 4.61
N THR A 87 8.57 3.47 4.93
CA THR A 87 8.96 4.12 6.21
C THR A 87 8.06 3.69 7.37
N LYS A 88 8.54 3.81 8.63
CA LYS A 88 7.70 3.54 9.82
C LYS A 88 6.42 4.39 9.80
N TRP A 89 6.56 5.67 9.44
CA TRP A 89 5.44 6.60 9.27
C TRP A 89 4.47 6.16 8.17
N GLY A 90 4.97 5.63 7.06
CA GLY A 90 4.15 5.09 5.99
C GLY A 90 3.19 3.99 6.45
N ARG A 91 3.63 3.12 7.37
CA ARG A 91 2.77 2.11 7.98
C ARG A 91 1.66 2.72 8.83
N ILE A 92 1.99 3.70 9.68
CA ILE A 92 1.04 4.39 10.56
C ILE A 92 -0.02 5.13 9.73
N VAL A 93 0.43 5.92 8.74
CA VAL A 93 -0.46 6.67 7.86
C VAL A 93 -1.35 5.71 7.05
N GLY A 94 -0.80 4.59 6.59
CA GLY A 94 -1.59 3.56 5.91
C GLY A 94 -2.64 2.91 6.80
N PHE A 95 -2.35 2.66 8.08
CA PHE A 95 -3.34 2.19 9.05
C PHE A 95 -4.50 3.16 9.19
N ILE A 96 -4.19 4.45 9.32
CA ILE A 96 -5.19 5.52 9.43
C ILE A 96 -6.04 5.57 8.16
N ALA A 97 -5.42 5.57 6.97
CA ALA A 97 -6.11 5.59 5.69
C ALA A 97 -7.03 4.38 5.50
N CYS A 98 -6.54 3.16 5.76
CA CYS A 98 -7.36 1.96 5.66
C CYS A 98 -8.53 1.97 6.65
N THR A 99 -8.33 2.47 7.87
CA THR A 99 -9.40 2.62 8.87
C THR A 99 -10.46 3.60 8.41
N ILE A 100 -10.06 4.72 7.82
CA ILE A 100 -10.99 5.70 7.24
C ILE A 100 -11.78 5.10 6.08
N TRP A 101 -11.14 4.30 5.22
CA TRP A 101 -11.84 3.64 4.11
C TRP A 101 -12.89 2.62 4.56
N VAL A 102 -12.68 1.97 5.72
CA VAL A 102 -13.66 1.06 6.33
C VAL A 102 -14.79 1.83 7.02
N THR A 103 -14.48 2.93 7.70
CA THR A 103 -15.43 3.64 8.58
C THR A 103 -16.20 4.77 7.89
N MET A 104 -15.67 5.35 6.80
CA MET A 104 -16.33 6.36 5.99
C MET A 104 -16.61 5.88 4.56
N PRO A 105 -17.51 4.90 4.36
CA PRO A 105 -18.10 4.69 3.05
C PRO A 105 -19.01 5.90 2.75
N ILE A 106 -18.54 6.81 1.90
CA ILE A 106 -19.31 7.97 1.46
C ILE A 106 -20.55 7.48 0.70
N PHE A 107 -21.70 7.46 1.40
CA PHE A 107 -23.11 7.63 1.01
C PHE A 107 -23.68 7.13 -0.33
N LEU A 108 -22.91 6.48 -1.20
CA LEU A 108 -23.35 5.99 -2.50
C LEU A 108 -23.06 4.49 -2.60
N LEU A 109 -24.11 3.72 -2.28
CA LEU A 109 -24.28 2.28 -2.49
C LEU A 109 -23.65 1.31 -1.48
N LYS A 110 -24.51 0.36 -1.09
CA LYS A 110 -24.29 -0.83 -0.27
C LYS A 110 -22.95 -1.50 -0.64
N PHE A 111 -22.06 -1.64 0.33
CA PHE A 111 -20.78 -2.35 0.22
C PHE A 111 -19.84 -1.78 -0.86
N SER A 112 -19.31 -0.59 -0.60
CA SER A 112 -18.32 0.04 -1.49
C SER A 112 -16.99 -0.73 -1.49
N ILE A 113 -16.37 -0.84 -2.66
CA ILE A 113 -15.03 -1.43 -2.88
C ILE A 113 -14.01 -0.85 -1.88
N SER A 114 -14.19 0.39 -1.43
CA SER A 114 -13.35 1.03 -0.41
C SER A 114 -13.25 0.21 0.89
N ILE A 115 -14.34 -0.41 1.35
CA ILE A 115 -14.36 -1.19 2.59
C ILE A 115 -13.53 -2.47 2.41
N LEU A 116 -13.69 -3.17 1.28
CA LEU A 116 -12.89 -4.36 0.97
C LEU A 116 -11.40 -4.04 0.93
N VAL A 117 -11.03 -2.95 0.25
CA VAL A 117 -9.64 -2.51 0.18
C VAL A 117 -9.13 -2.08 1.55
N GLY A 118 -9.95 -1.40 2.36
CA GLY A 118 -9.61 -1.02 3.72
C GLY A 118 -9.35 -2.22 4.63
N ILE A 119 -10.26 -3.21 4.65
CA ILE A 119 -10.10 -4.45 5.43
C ILE A 119 -8.87 -5.22 4.96
N TRP A 120 -8.70 -5.39 3.65
CA TRP A 120 -7.55 -6.07 3.09
C TRP A 120 -6.24 -5.36 3.43
N GLY A 121 -6.23 -4.03 3.38
CA GLY A 121 -5.11 -3.20 3.79
C GLY A 121 -4.74 -3.39 5.25
N LEU A 122 -5.72 -3.36 6.16
CA LEU A 122 -5.49 -3.64 7.59
C LEU A 122 -4.94 -5.05 7.81
N TYR A 123 -5.53 -6.07 7.17
CA TYR A 123 -5.09 -7.45 7.28
C TYR A 123 -3.62 -7.62 6.85
N VAL A 124 -3.19 -6.92 5.80
CA VAL A 124 -1.80 -6.94 5.32
C VAL A 124 -0.89 -6.12 6.22
N LEU A 125 -1.34 -4.97 6.72
CA LEU A 125 -0.51 -4.03 7.50
C LEU A 125 -0.20 -4.52 8.93
N ILE A 126 -1.15 -5.20 9.59
CA ILE A 126 -0.99 -5.74 10.95
C ILE A 126 0.30 -6.55 11.09
N PRO A 127 0.54 -7.59 10.29
CA PRO A 127 1.73 -8.41 10.46
C PRO A 127 2.93 -7.97 9.61
N SER A 128 2.88 -6.78 8.99
CA SER A 128 3.92 -6.29 8.07
C SER A 128 5.00 -5.43 8.74
N GLY A 129 5.11 -5.44 10.07
CA GLY A 129 6.07 -4.59 10.79
C GLY A 129 7.49 -4.64 10.23
N ASN A 130 7.98 -5.83 9.91
CA ASN A 130 9.33 -6.08 9.40
C ASN A 130 9.54 -5.59 7.95
N LEU A 131 8.48 -5.14 7.28
CA LEU A 131 8.54 -4.57 5.93
C LEU A 131 8.61 -3.04 5.94
N PHE A 132 8.57 -2.40 7.11
CA PHE A 132 8.60 -0.95 7.25
C PHE A 132 9.66 -0.50 8.26
N GLY A 133 10.38 0.58 7.93
CA GLY A 133 11.38 1.20 8.80
C GLY A 133 12.82 1.11 8.28
N PRO A 134 13.81 1.41 9.14
CA PRO A 134 15.22 1.39 8.78
C PRO A 134 15.74 -0.04 8.64
N ASP A 135 15.35 -0.95 9.53
CA ASP A 135 15.76 -2.36 9.53
C ASP A 135 14.80 -3.25 8.73
N ARG A 136 14.19 -2.69 7.68
CA ARG A 136 13.17 -3.40 6.89
C ARG A 136 13.81 -4.45 5.99
N LEU A 137 13.11 -5.56 5.80
CA LEU A 137 13.44 -6.52 4.75
C LEU A 137 13.13 -5.91 3.38
N LEU A 138 14.16 -5.72 2.55
CA LEU A 138 14.00 -5.12 1.24
C LEU A 138 13.27 -6.06 0.28
N ALA A 139 12.36 -5.49 -0.52
CA ALA A 139 11.56 -6.26 -1.46
C ALA A 139 12.40 -6.91 -2.58
N LYS A 140 13.56 -6.34 -2.91
CA LYS A 140 14.49 -6.93 -3.89
C LYS A 140 15.10 -8.21 -3.32
N ASP A 141 15.60 -8.14 -2.09
CA ASP A 141 16.31 -9.23 -1.43
C ASP A 141 15.34 -10.38 -1.12
N LEU A 142 14.14 -10.07 -0.63
CA LEU A 142 13.04 -11.05 -0.46
C LEU A 142 12.73 -11.80 -1.77
N LYS A 143 12.71 -11.10 -2.91
CA LYS A 143 12.42 -11.71 -4.22
C LYS A 143 13.56 -12.59 -4.71
N LEU A 144 14.81 -12.20 -4.46
CA LEU A 144 15.99 -12.98 -4.80
C LEU A 144 16.04 -14.27 -3.97
N GLU A 145 15.89 -14.16 -2.65
CA GLU A 145 15.89 -15.30 -1.74
C GLU A 145 14.72 -16.25 -2.04
N PHE A 146 13.51 -15.71 -2.28
CA PHE A 146 12.36 -16.52 -2.68
C PHE A 146 12.61 -17.32 -3.96
N LYS A 147 13.17 -16.68 -4.99
CA LYS A 147 13.52 -17.36 -6.24
C LYS A 147 14.61 -18.41 -6.04
N TRP A 148 15.60 -18.12 -5.20
CA TRP A 148 16.69 -19.02 -4.88
C TRP A 148 16.16 -20.28 -4.17
N ARG A 149 15.42 -20.15 -3.06
CA ARG A 149 14.84 -21.31 -2.35
C ARG A 149 13.91 -22.13 -3.23
N LYS A 150 13.12 -21.46 -4.10
CA LYS A 150 12.25 -22.14 -5.07
C LYS A 150 13.06 -22.93 -6.11
N LYS A 151 14.17 -22.38 -6.61
CA LYS A 151 15.05 -23.04 -7.59
C LYS A 151 15.73 -24.28 -6.99
N TYR A 152 16.16 -24.19 -5.72
CA TYR A 152 16.87 -25.27 -5.02
C TYR A 152 15.97 -26.16 -4.17
N LYS A 153 14.64 -26.01 -4.26
CA LYS A 153 13.62 -26.79 -3.52
C LYS A 153 13.88 -26.87 -2.01
N ILE A 154 14.34 -25.77 -1.42
CA ILE A 154 14.56 -25.66 0.03
C ILE A 154 13.19 -25.50 0.70
N VAL A 155 12.89 -26.38 1.66
CA VAL A 155 11.59 -26.48 2.37
C VAL A 155 11.53 -25.55 3.58
#